data_AF-A0A2N2Z8M9-F1
#
_entry.id   AF-A0A2N2Z8M9-F1
#
_cell.length_a   1.000
_cell.length_b   1.000
_cell.length_c   1.000
_cell.angle_alpha   90.00
_cell.angle_beta   90.00
_cell.angle_gamma   90.00
#
_symmetry.space_group_name_H-M   'P 1'
#
loop_
_entity.id
_entity.type
_entity.pdbx_description
1 polymer ?
#
loop_
_entity_poly.entity_id
_entity_poly.type
_entity_poly.pdbx_seq_one_letter_code
_entity_poly.pdbx_strand_id
1 'polypeptide(L)'
;LLVHNAEIDSIQVSSGMVENEMERRLKYFINQIGSETALEKYFSKSIFQIKNDLRISIKESLLAQQMQESVVKNVAVTPSEVNRFFKNIPADSLPTIAEQYEFRQVVLYPPASSDAKLAVRDQLLDLRDRVLKGERFGTLAVAYSEDRASASRGGELGFRSKDELVKPFADVAFNLREGQVSQIVETEYGFHIIQMIERRDDQVNVRHILMKPSYSPDQLLKSQNKLDSIANFIRNDSITFVRAAQFYSEDKKTRLGGGLVINPNTNTSLFEREQLPPADFYVIRNLKIGEVSAPFESRDEHANVVYKIITITRIVPQHKANLNDDYAIIQDMTKMNKQQEVFLNWVKSRLNSTYIRIDPSYRNCSFDLEGWVK
;
A
#
# COMPACT_ATOMS: atom_id res chain seq x y z
N LEU A 1 -31.48 -0.59 -12.98
CA LEU A 1 -31.78 0.70 -12.29
C LEU A 1 -30.53 1.61 -12.23
N LEU A 2 -29.43 1.16 -11.61
CA LEU A 2 -28.23 1.98 -11.45
C LEU A 2 -27.62 2.44 -12.77
N VAL A 3 -27.33 1.51 -13.70
CA VAL A 3 -26.77 1.84 -15.02
C VAL A 3 -27.64 2.86 -15.77
N HIS A 4 -28.96 2.65 -15.79
CA HIS A 4 -29.90 3.58 -16.42
C HIS A 4 -29.85 4.99 -15.81
N ASN A 5 -29.76 5.11 -14.48
CA ASN A 5 -29.63 6.43 -13.85
C ASN A 5 -28.22 7.01 -14.04
N ALA A 6 -27.18 6.18 -14.14
CA ALA A 6 -25.83 6.61 -14.47
C ALA A 6 -25.80 7.29 -15.85
N GLU A 7 -26.53 6.73 -16.82
CA GLU A 7 -26.69 7.33 -18.16
C GLU A 7 -27.44 8.67 -18.11
N ILE A 8 -28.53 8.76 -17.34
CA ILE A 8 -29.29 10.01 -17.15
C ILE A 8 -28.41 11.09 -16.51
N ASP A 9 -27.71 10.74 -15.44
CA ASP A 9 -26.84 11.65 -14.69
C ASP A 9 -25.47 11.85 -15.38
N SER A 10 -25.32 11.34 -16.61
CA SER A 10 -24.14 11.49 -17.47
C SER A 10 -22.83 11.05 -16.81
N ILE A 11 -22.90 10.03 -15.96
CA ILE A 11 -21.75 9.37 -15.34
C ILE A 11 -21.01 8.55 -16.41
N GLN A 12 -19.69 8.73 -16.51
CA GLN A 12 -18.87 8.11 -17.54
C GLN A 12 -17.76 7.25 -16.96
N VAL A 13 -17.59 6.07 -17.56
CA VAL A 13 -16.44 5.18 -17.32
C VAL A 13 -15.53 5.27 -18.54
N SER A 14 -14.24 5.50 -18.32
CA SER A 14 -13.26 5.54 -19.41
C SER A 14 -13.00 4.14 -19.96
N SER A 15 -12.66 4.05 -21.25
CA SER A 15 -12.24 2.79 -21.88
C SER A 15 -11.05 2.16 -21.14
N GLY A 16 -10.07 2.98 -20.71
CA GLY A 16 -8.92 2.51 -19.95
C GLY A 16 -9.30 1.83 -18.62
N MET A 17 -10.30 2.34 -17.89
CA MET A 17 -10.79 1.69 -16.67
C MET A 17 -11.40 0.31 -16.99
N VAL A 18 -12.17 0.20 -18.07
CA VAL A 18 -12.79 -1.07 -18.49
C VAL A 18 -11.72 -2.09 -18.89
N GLU A 19 -10.74 -1.69 -19.70
CA GLU A 19 -9.66 -2.61 -20.12
C GLU A 19 -8.81 -3.05 -18.93
N ASN A 20 -8.45 -2.15 -18.02
CA ASN A 20 -7.68 -2.51 -16.82
C ASN A 20 -8.42 -3.50 -15.91
N GLU A 21 -9.73 -3.28 -15.70
CA GLU A 21 -10.58 -4.21 -14.94
C GLU A 21 -10.70 -5.58 -15.63
N MET A 22 -10.83 -5.58 -16.95
CA MET A 22 -10.93 -6.78 -17.77
C MET A 22 -9.65 -7.62 -17.69
N GLU A 23 -8.48 -7.01 -17.85
CA GLU A 23 -7.20 -7.70 -17.72
C GLU A 23 -7.01 -8.26 -16.30
N ARG A 24 -7.43 -7.51 -15.26
CA ARG A 24 -7.40 -8.00 -13.87
C ARG A 24 -8.27 -9.25 -13.68
N ARG A 25 -9.51 -9.23 -14.18
CA ARG A 25 -10.44 -10.38 -14.10
C ARG A 25 -9.95 -11.57 -14.90
N LEU A 26 -9.42 -11.35 -16.10
CA LEU A 26 -8.85 -12.41 -16.93
C LEU A 26 -7.66 -13.06 -16.24
N LYS A 27 -6.73 -12.26 -15.71
CA LYS A 27 -5.58 -12.78 -14.95
C LYS A 27 -6.02 -13.59 -13.74
N TYR A 28 -7.06 -13.15 -13.02
CA TYR A 28 -7.66 -13.93 -11.94
C TYR A 28 -8.16 -15.31 -12.42
N PHE A 29 -8.93 -15.36 -13.52
CA PHE A 29 -9.42 -16.63 -14.06
C PHE A 29 -8.31 -17.54 -14.61
N ILE A 30 -7.33 -16.96 -15.31
CA ILE A 30 -6.16 -17.69 -15.81
C ILE A 30 -5.38 -18.31 -14.65
N ASN A 31 -5.18 -17.57 -13.56
CA ASN A 31 -4.47 -18.08 -12.38
C ASN A 31 -5.25 -19.21 -11.67
N GLN A 32 -6.58 -19.14 -11.63
CA GLN A 32 -7.40 -20.21 -11.05
C GLN A 32 -7.43 -21.47 -11.92
N ILE A 33 -7.48 -21.31 -13.25
CA ILE A 33 -7.65 -22.44 -14.18
C ILE A 33 -6.32 -22.99 -14.72
N GLY A 34 -5.24 -22.23 -14.58
CA GLY A 34 -3.87 -22.61 -14.89
C GLY A 34 -3.29 -22.00 -16.17
N SER A 35 -4.09 -21.78 -17.22
CA SER A 35 -3.60 -21.19 -18.48
C SER A 35 -4.71 -20.55 -19.32
N GLU A 36 -4.33 -19.70 -20.27
CA GLU A 36 -5.25 -19.14 -21.28
C GLU A 36 -5.92 -20.24 -22.10
N THR A 37 -5.16 -21.24 -22.57
CA THR A 37 -5.71 -22.36 -23.34
C THR A 37 -6.74 -23.17 -22.55
N ALA A 38 -6.53 -23.34 -21.24
CA ALA A 38 -7.49 -23.99 -20.36
C ALA A 38 -8.77 -23.15 -20.20
N LEU A 39 -8.62 -21.82 -20.10
CA LEU A 39 -9.75 -20.89 -20.04
C LEU A 39 -10.59 -20.90 -21.32
N GLU A 40 -9.94 -20.89 -22.48
CA GLU A 40 -10.63 -20.97 -23.78
C GLU A 40 -11.40 -22.29 -23.91
N LYS A 41 -10.78 -23.40 -23.50
CA LYS A 41 -11.42 -24.72 -23.50
C LYS A 41 -12.62 -24.78 -22.56
N TYR A 42 -12.51 -24.19 -21.37
CA TYR A 42 -13.58 -24.17 -20.38
C TYR A 42 -14.81 -23.41 -20.88
N PHE A 43 -14.62 -22.21 -21.43
CA PHE A 43 -15.72 -21.41 -21.96
C PHE A 43 -16.12 -21.78 -23.40
N SER A 44 -15.37 -22.66 -24.06
CA SER A 44 -15.51 -22.97 -25.50
C SER A 44 -15.52 -21.70 -26.37
N LYS A 45 -14.69 -20.72 -26.00
CA LYS A 45 -14.60 -19.38 -26.61
C LYS A 45 -13.13 -18.97 -26.69
N SER A 46 -12.76 -18.23 -27.73
CA SER A 46 -11.45 -17.58 -27.77
C SER A 46 -11.31 -16.52 -26.69
N ILE A 47 -10.08 -16.22 -26.28
CA ILE A 47 -9.79 -15.11 -25.34
C ILE A 47 -10.40 -13.79 -25.85
N PHE A 48 -10.36 -13.54 -27.16
CA PHE A 48 -10.98 -12.36 -27.75
C PHE A 48 -12.50 -12.30 -27.52
N GLN A 49 -13.21 -13.42 -27.71
CA GLN A 49 -14.65 -13.50 -27.44
C GLN A 49 -14.95 -13.33 -25.95
N ILE A 50 -14.17 -13.96 -25.07
CA ILE A 50 -14.28 -13.80 -23.61
C ILE A 50 -14.09 -12.32 -23.23
N LYS A 51 -13.07 -11.64 -23.78
CA LYS A 51 -12.83 -10.20 -23.58
C LYS A 51 -14.04 -9.36 -24.00
N ASN A 52 -14.61 -9.63 -25.16
CA ASN A 52 -15.78 -8.88 -25.64
C ASN A 52 -17.01 -9.05 -24.75
N ASP A 53 -17.29 -10.27 -24.30
CA ASP A 53 -18.40 -10.55 -23.39
C ASP A 53 -18.20 -9.86 -22.04
N LEU A 54 -16.97 -9.93 -21.49
CA LEU A 54 -16.62 -9.28 -20.23
C LEU A 54 -16.69 -7.76 -20.33
N ARG A 55 -16.27 -7.16 -21.44
CA ARG A 55 -16.21 -5.70 -21.61
C ARG A 55 -17.55 -5.02 -21.33
N ILE A 56 -18.64 -5.59 -21.84
CA ILE A 56 -19.99 -5.04 -21.65
C ILE A 56 -20.37 -5.12 -20.17
N SER A 57 -20.27 -6.32 -19.58
CA SER A 57 -20.61 -6.54 -18.16
C SER A 57 -19.75 -5.70 -17.22
N ILE A 58 -18.46 -5.55 -17.51
CA ILE A 58 -17.53 -4.71 -16.74
C ILE A 58 -17.92 -3.24 -16.84
N LYS A 59 -18.21 -2.75 -18.04
CA LYS A 59 -18.65 -1.36 -18.23
C LYS A 59 -19.91 -1.08 -17.43
N GLU A 60 -20.92 -1.96 -17.51
CA GLU A 60 -22.15 -1.83 -16.73
C GLU A 60 -21.89 -1.89 -15.22
N SER A 61 -21.04 -2.81 -14.77
CA SER A 61 -20.63 -2.93 -13.36
C SER A 61 -19.94 -1.66 -12.86
N LEU A 62 -19.04 -1.08 -13.66
CA LEU A 62 -18.31 0.14 -13.32
C LEU A 62 -19.25 1.35 -13.31
N LEU A 63 -20.18 1.46 -14.27
CA LEU A 63 -21.21 2.51 -14.27
C LEU A 63 -22.11 2.41 -13.04
N ALA A 64 -22.53 1.20 -12.67
CA ALA A 64 -23.33 0.98 -11.48
C ALA A 64 -22.57 1.35 -10.21
N GLN A 65 -21.28 0.98 -10.11
CA GLN A 65 -20.41 1.34 -9.00
C GLN A 65 -20.25 2.87 -8.89
N GLN A 66 -19.91 3.55 -9.99
CA GLN A 66 -19.76 5.00 -10.00
C GLN A 66 -21.06 5.72 -9.66
N MET A 67 -22.21 5.22 -10.14
CA MET A 67 -23.52 5.73 -9.74
C MET A 67 -23.71 5.62 -8.24
N GLN A 68 -23.49 4.45 -7.66
CA GLN A 68 -23.59 4.25 -6.21
C GLN A 68 -22.65 5.18 -5.45
N GLU A 69 -21.39 5.30 -5.87
CA GLU A 69 -20.41 6.20 -5.27
C GLU A 69 -20.86 7.67 -5.36
N SER A 70 -21.40 8.09 -6.50
CA SER A 70 -21.88 9.47 -6.70
C SER A 70 -23.03 9.83 -5.77
N VAL A 71 -23.94 8.88 -5.49
CA VAL A 71 -25.07 9.05 -4.56
C VAL A 71 -24.58 9.29 -3.14
N VAL A 72 -23.50 8.61 -2.73
CA VAL A 72 -23.02 8.62 -1.34
C VAL A 72 -21.78 9.49 -1.12
N LYS A 73 -21.25 10.12 -2.17
CA LYS A 73 -19.97 10.87 -2.17
C LYS A 73 -19.90 11.94 -1.09
N ASN A 74 -20.98 12.69 -0.91
CA ASN A 74 -21.03 13.84 0.00
C ASN A 74 -21.59 13.48 1.38
N VAL A 75 -21.74 12.18 1.67
CA VAL A 75 -22.22 11.73 2.98
C VAL A 75 -21.12 11.95 4.00
N ALA A 76 -21.36 12.90 4.89
CA ALA A 76 -20.57 13.15 6.08
C ALA A 76 -21.35 12.74 7.33
N VAL A 77 -20.63 12.46 8.42
CA VAL A 77 -21.20 12.15 9.73
C VAL A 77 -20.73 13.16 10.76
N THR A 78 -21.65 13.57 11.62
CA THR A 78 -21.40 14.45 12.76
C THR A 78 -21.07 13.64 14.01
N PRO A 79 -20.36 14.20 15.01
CA PRO A 79 -20.11 13.49 16.27
C PRO A 79 -21.38 13.04 16.99
N SER A 80 -22.47 13.79 16.87
CA SER A 80 -23.77 13.40 17.44
C SER A 80 -24.36 12.16 16.75
N GLU A 81 -24.17 12.03 15.43
CA GLU A 81 -24.57 10.82 14.70
C GLU A 81 -23.73 9.61 15.09
N VAL A 82 -22.42 9.78 15.25
CA VAL A 82 -21.50 8.73 15.72
C VAL A 82 -21.93 8.23 17.10
N ASN A 83 -22.17 9.15 18.04
CA ASN A 83 -22.62 8.81 19.39
C ASN A 83 -23.98 8.08 19.39
N ARG A 84 -24.92 8.50 18.55
CA ARG A 84 -26.24 7.87 18.44
C ARG A 84 -26.14 6.48 17.82
N PHE A 85 -25.37 6.34 16.74
CA PHE A 85 -25.11 5.06 16.10
C PHE A 85 -24.50 4.08 17.09
N PHE A 86 -23.40 4.48 17.76
CA PHE A 86 -22.72 3.65 18.76
C PHE A 86 -23.66 3.13 19.86
N LYS A 87 -24.54 4.00 20.40
CA LYS A 87 -25.52 3.61 21.44
C LYS A 87 -26.55 2.59 20.96
N ASN A 88 -26.81 2.53 19.66
CA ASN A 88 -27.79 1.63 19.06
C ASN A 88 -27.15 0.31 18.57
N ILE A 89 -25.82 0.20 18.55
CA ILE A 89 -25.14 -1.05 18.18
C ILE A 89 -25.27 -2.02 19.36
N PRO A 90 -25.81 -3.24 19.13
CA PRO A 90 -25.78 -4.29 20.14
C PRO A 90 -24.34 -4.60 20.58
N ALA A 91 -24.11 -4.78 21.87
CA ALA A 91 -22.75 -4.91 22.41
C ALA A 91 -21.97 -6.12 21.84
N ASP A 92 -22.67 -7.18 21.44
CA ASP A 92 -22.13 -8.36 20.76
C ASP A 92 -21.73 -8.09 19.31
N SER A 93 -22.37 -7.11 18.67
CA SER A 93 -22.08 -6.66 17.29
C SER A 93 -20.90 -5.69 17.21
N LEU A 94 -20.38 -5.19 18.34
CA LEU A 94 -19.19 -4.36 18.35
C LEU A 94 -17.95 -5.18 17.96
N PRO A 95 -17.11 -4.66 17.03
CA PRO A 95 -15.88 -5.34 16.67
C PRO A 95 -14.95 -5.45 17.87
N THR A 96 -14.26 -6.57 17.95
CA THR A 96 -13.18 -6.76 18.92
C THR A 96 -11.92 -6.18 18.33
N ILE A 97 -11.34 -5.20 19.01
CA ILE A 97 -10.07 -4.57 18.63
C ILE A 97 -8.94 -5.36 19.29
N ALA A 98 -7.94 -5.73 18.49
CA ALA A 98 -6.77 -6.44 18.98
C ALA A 98 -5.95 -5.56 19.95
N GLU A 99 -5.01 -6.16 20.67
CA GLU A 99 -4.07 -5.38 21.47
C GLU A 99 -3.25 -4.45 20.57
N GLN A 100 -3.15 -3.18 20.97
CA GLN A 100 -2.47 -2.14 20.22
C GLN A 100 -1.32 -1.52 21.02
N TYR A 101 -0.27 -1.15 20.31
CA TYR A 101 0.93 -0.55 20.87
C TYR A 101 1.15 0.86 20.31
N GLU A 102 1.44 1.79 21.20
CA GLU A 102 2.01 3.09 20.86
C GLU A 102 3.46 3.12 21.32
N PHE A 103 4.36 3.49 20.43
CA PHE A 103 5.79 3.45 20.72
C PHE A 103 6.55 4.58 20.05
N ARG A 104 7.75 4.82 20.57
CA ARG A 104 8.73 5.74 20.01
C ARG A 104 9.97 4.99 19.59
N GLN A 105 10.64 5.46 18.54
CA GLN A 105 11.89 4.90 18.06
C GLN A 105 13.01 5.95 17.92
N VAL A 106 14.24 5.50 18.10
CA VAL A 106 15.45 6.19 17.63
C VAL A 106 16.14 5.27 16.65
N VAL A 107 16.31 5.73 15.42
CA VAL A 107 16.80 4.92 14.30
C VAL A 107 18.16 5.45 13.86
N LEU A 108 19.14 4.57 13.67
CA LEU A 108 20.40 4.86 13.01
C LEU A 108 20.58 3.94 11.81
N TYR A 109 21.06 4.50 10.71
CA TYR A 109 21.52 3.72 9.56
C TYR A 109 22.96 3.30 9.81
N PRO A 110 23.33 2.04 9.52
CA PRO A 110 24.71 1.65 9.55
C PRO A 110 25.54 2.57 8.65
N PRO A 111 26.69 3.07 9.13
CA PRO A 111 27.52 3.94 8.33
C PRO A 111 28.05 3.12 7.16
N ALA A 112 27.45 3.32 5.98
CA ALA A 112 28.02 2.82 4.75
C ALA A 112 29.39 3.46 4.61
N SER A 113 30.44 2.65 4.64
CA SER A 113 31.80 3.12 4.37
C SER A 113 31.80 3.68 2.95
N SER A 114 32.69 4.64 2.72
CA SER A 114 33.07 5.01 1.35
C SER A 114 33.26 3.74 0.52
N ASP A 115 33.93 2.75 1.08
CA ASP A 115 34.31 1.50 0.42
C ASP A 115 33.09 0.63 0.07
N ALA A 116 32.07 0.55 0.92
CA ALA A 116 30.86 -0.21 0.63
C ALA A 116 30.02 0.46 -0.47
N LYS A 117 29.90 1.79 -0.44
CA LYS A 117 29.24 2.53 -1.52
C LYS A 117 30.04 2.45 -2.83
N LEU A 118 31.37 2.48 -2.75
CA LEU A 118 32.26 2.32 -3.90
C LEU A 118 32.14 0.92 -4.48
N ALA A 119 32.16 -0.14 -3.68
CA ALA A 119 32.00 -1.51 -4.15
C ALA A 119 30.68 -1.73 -4.90
N VAL A 120 29.58 -1.18 -4.39
CA VAL A 120 28.29 -1.21 -5.11
C VAL A 120 28.36 -0.45 -6.43
N ARG A 121 29.00 0.73 -6.43
CA ARG A 121 29.18 1.50 -7.67
C ARG A 121 30.04 0.76 -8.68
N ASP A 122 31.16 0.18 -8.26
CA ASP A 122 32.05 -0.60 -9.12
C ASP A 122 31.33 -1.81 -9.72
N GLN A 123 30.53 -2.51 -8.91
CA GLN A 123 29.73 -3.64 -9.39
C GLN A 123 28.65 -3.19 -10.38
N LEU A 124 27.95 -2.08 -10.12
CA LEU A 124 26.97 -1.54 -11.07
C LEU A 124 27.63 -1.01 -12.36
N LEU A 125 28.85 -0.48 -12.29
CA LEU A 125 29.64 -0.08 -13.46
C LEU A 125 30.02 -1.31 -14.30
N ASP A 126 30.48 -2.40 -13.68
CA ASP A 126 30.74 -3.67 -14.37
C ASP A 126 29.48 -4.20 -15.07
N LEU A 127 28.36 -4.27 -14.34
CA LEU A 127 27.09 -4.72 -14.90
C LEU A 127 26.64 -3.84 -16.06
N ARG A 128 26.79 -2.51 -15.94
CA ARG A 128 26.49 -1.57 -17.02
C ARG A 128 27.36 -1.84 -18.25
N ASP A 129 28.67 -2.01 -18.07
CA ASP A 129 29.60 -2.29 -19.15
C ASP A 129 29.30 -3.62 -19.85
N ARG A 130 28.90 -4.64 -19.10
CA ARG A 130 28.42 -5.92 -19.65
C ARG A 130 27.18 -5.75 -20.52
N VAL A 131 26.21 -4.94 -20.09
CA VAL A 131 25.04 -4.62 -20.93
C VAL A 131 25.46 -3.89 -22.20
N LEU A 132 26.36 -2.90 -22.11
CA LEU A 132 26.84 -2.16 -23.27
C LEU A 132 27.61 -3.04 -24.27
N LYS A 133 28.23 -4.13 -23.79
CA LYS A 133 28.90 -5.15 -24.62
C LYS A 133 27.92 -6.19 -25.21
N GLY A 134 26.62 -6.06 -24.94
CA GLY A 134 25.57 -6.88 -25.54
C GLY A 134 24.97 -7.95 -24.62
N GLU A 135 25.37 -8.01 -23.34
CA GLU A 135 24.71 -8.90 -22.39
C GLU A 135 23.26 -8.44 -22.11
N ARG A 136 22.33 -9.38 -21.97
CA ARG A 136 20.92 -9.04 -21.77
C ARG A 136 20.71 -8.47 -20.37
N PHE A 137 20.31 -7.20 -20.29
CA PHE A 137 20.01 -6.52 -19.02
C PHE A 137 19.08 -7.33 -18.11
N GLY A 138 18.04 -7.94 -18.69
CA GLY A 138 17.07 -8.73 -17.93
C GLY A 138 17.70 -9.92 -17.20
N THR A 139 18.69 -10.58 -17.80
CA THR A 139 19.41 -11.69 -17.16
C THR A 139 20.22 -11.19 -15.96
N LEU A 140 20.91 -10.05 -16.11
CA LEU A 140 21.66 -9.43 -15.02
C LEU A 140 20.74 -8.95 -13.89
N ALA A 141 19.57 -8.39 -14.24
CA ALA A 141 18.58 -7.99 -13.25
C ALA A 141 18.07 -9.18 -12.42
N VAL A 142 17.77 -10.33 -13.06
CA VAL A 142 17.38 -11.56 -12.36
C VAL A 142 18.49 -12.03 -11.40
N ALA A 143 19.75 -11.97 -11.83
CA ALA A 143 20.88 -12.51 -11.08
C ALA A 143 21.35 -11.60 -9.93
N TYR A 144 21.35 -10.29 -10.13
CA TYR A 144 22.04 -9.34 -9.24
C TYR A 144 21.13 -8.30 -8.58
N SER A 145 19.92 -8.07 -9.10
CA SER A 145 19.05 -7.03 -8.53
C SER A 145 18.52 -7.44 -7.16
N GLU A 146 18.63 -6.53 -6.21
CA GLU A 146 18.05 -6.64 -4.87
C GLU A 146 16.57 -6.23 -4.83
N ASP A 147 16.03 -5.64 -5.90
CA ASP A 147 14.58 -5.52 -6.07
C ASP A 147 13.99 -6.85 -6.55
N ARG A 148 13.66 -7.73 -5.61
CA ARG A 148 13.09 -9.05 -5.90
C ARG A 148 11.77 -8.99 -6.68
N ALA A 149 10.98 -7.93 -6.50
CA ALA A 149 9.68 -7.80 -7.13
C ALA A 149 9.80 -7.59 -8.64
N SER A 150 10.77 -6.78 -9.10
CA SER A 150 11.04 -6.56 -10.53
C SER A 150 12.07 -7.53 -11.10
N ALA A 151 13.03 -8.02 -10.30
CA ALA A 151 14.11 -8.91 -10.73
C ALA A 151 13.56 -10.15 -11.46
N SER A 152 12.50 -10.77 -10.94
CA SER A 152 11.84 -11.93 -11.56
C SER A 152 11.29 -11.67 -12.98
N ARG A 153 11.04 -10.40 -13.33
CA ARG A 153 10.61 -9.95 -14.66
C ARG A 153 11.75 -9.26 -15.43
N GLY A 154 13.00 -9.60 -15.14
CA GLY A 154 14.15 -8.97 -15.79
C GLY A 154 14.35 -7.50 -15.41
N GLY A 155 13.90 -7.11 -14.22
CA GLY A 155 13.99 -5.74 -13.70
C GLY A 155 12.90 -4.80 -14.21
N GLU A 156 11.93 -5.29 -14.99
CA GLU A 156 10.91 -4.46 -15.63
C GLU A 156 9.83 -3.96 -14.66
N LEU A 157 9.60 -2.65 -14.70
CA LEU A 157 8.60 -1.96 -13.89
C LEU A 157 7.25 -1.84 -14.62
N GLY A 158 7.24 -1.94 -15.95
CA GLY A 158 6.08 -1.61 -16.79
C GLY A 158 5.95 -0.10 -16.98
N PHE A 159 4.88 0.33 -17.64
CA PHE A 159 4.61 1.76 -17.84
C PHE A 159 4.36 2.45 -16.49
N ARG A 160 5.11 3.53 -16.26
CA ARG A 160 5.01 4.40 -15.09
C ARG A 160 5.01 5.86 -15.53
N SER A 161 4.12 6.63 -14.93
CA SER A 161 4.16 8.09 -14.96
C SER A 161 5.27 8.63 -14.06
N LYS A 162 5.57 9.93 -14.21
CA LYS A 162 6.65 10.57 -13.44
C LYS A 162 6.38 10.55 -11.92
N ASP A 163 5.11 10.68 -11.53
CA ASP A 163 4.70 10.77 -10.11
C ASP A 163 4.71 9.43 -9.39
N GLU A 164 4.71 8.32 -10.14
CA GLU A 164 4.81 6.96 -9.59
C GLU A 164 6.26 6.54 -9.27
N LEU A 165 7.26 7.34 -9.66
CA LEU A 165 8.68 7.05 -9.48
C LEU A 165 9.32 8.07 -8.52
N VAL A 166 10.27 7.61 -7.70
CA VAL A 166 11.02 8.53 -6.84
C VAL A 166 11.83 9.51 -7.70
N LYS A 167 11.83 10.78 -7.29
CA LYS A 167 12.32 11.90 -8.10
C LYS A 167 13.68 11.66 -8.78
N PRO A 168 14.74 11.19 -8.09
CA PRO A 168 16.05 10.97 -8.73
C PRO A 168 15.99 9.90 -9.83
N PHE A 169 15.20 8.84 -9.62
CA PHE A 169 14.98 7.79 -10.59
C PHE A 169 14.17 8.30 -11.79
N ALA A 170 13.08 9.01 -11.52
CA ALA A 170 12.19 9.57 -12.53
C ALA A 170 12.92 10.56 -13.46
N ASP A 171 13.71 11.46 -12.87
CA ASP A 171 14.47 12.47 -13.63
C ASP A 171 15.48 11.83 -14.58
N VAL A 172 16.05 10.67 -14.24
CA VAL A 172 16.94 9.93 -15.15
C VAL A 172 16.14 9.12 -16.15
N ALA A 173 15.17 8.32 -15.70
CA ALA A 173 14.35 7.45 -16.56
C ALA A 173 13.69 8.23 -17.70
N PHE A 174 13.11 9.40 -17.41
CA PHE A 174 12.45 10.23 -18.41
C PHE A 174 13.41 10.94 -19.38
N ASN A 175 14.71 10.97 -19.10
CA ASN A 175 15.72 11.54 -19.99
C ASN A 175 16.43 10.49 -20.85
N LEU A 176 16.16 9.19 -20.63
CA LEU A 176 16.73 8.12 -21.44
C LEU A 176 16.02 8.01 -22.79
N ARG A 177 16.80 7.71 -23.83
CA ARG A 177 16.33 7.25 -25.14
C ARG A 177 16.08 5.75 -25.11
N GLU A 178 15.24 5.24 -26.00
CA GLU A 178 14.97 3.79 -26.11
C GLU A 178 16.25 2.97 -26.25
N GLY A 179 16.33 1.87 -25.48
CA GLY A 179 17.51 1.00 -25.39
C GLY A 179 18.67 1.57 -24.57
N GLN A 180 18.69 2.86 -24.24
CA GLN A 180 19.78 3.50 -23.51
C GLN A 180 19.84 3.02 -22.06
N VAL A 181 21.07 2.77 -21.58
CA VAL A 181 21.37 2.49 -20.17
C VAL A 181 21.93 3.74 -19.49
N SER A 182 21.37 4.09 -18.33
CA SER A 182 21.77 5.25 -17.55
C SER A 182 23.15 5.11 -16.93
N GLN A 183 23.64 6.21 -16.36
CA GLN A 183 24.65 6.16 -15.30
C GLN A 183 24.04 5.66 -13.98
N ILE A 184 24.86 5.47 -12.96
CA ILE A 184 24.38 5.08 -11.63
C ILE A 184 23.53 6.20 -11.03
N VAL A 185 22.36 5.83 -10.53
CA VAL A 185 21.41 6.72 -9.85
C VAL A 185 21.29 6.30 -8.39
N GLU A 186 21.51 7.22 -7.46
CA GLU A 186 21.31 7.00 -6.03
C GLU A 186 19.90 7.45 -5.63
N THR A 187 19.15 6.57 -4.96
CA THR A 187 17.82 6.84 -4.42
C THR A 187 17.75 6.39 -2.96
N GLU A 188 16.60 6.60 -2.30
CA GLU A 188 16.32 6.07 -0.96
C GLU A 188 16.27 4.54 -0.89
N TYR A 189 16.14 3.85 -2.03
CA TYR A 189 16.19 2.39 -2.12
C TYR A 189 17.60 1.83 -2.34
N GLY A 190 18.58 2.67 -2.69
CA GLY A 190 19.95 2.25 -3.01
C GLY A 190 20.44 2.79 -4.35
N PHE A 191 21.32 2.05 -5.00
CA PHE A 191 21.95 2.43 -6.26
C PHE A 191 21.35 1.67 -7.43
N HIS A 192 21.09 2.38 -8.52
CA HIS A 192 20.41 1.84 -9.69
C HIS A 192 21.18 2.10 -10.97
N ILE A 193 21.13 1.14 -11.89
CA ILE A 193 21.24 1.42 -13.32
C ILE A 193 19.90 1.15 -13.98
N ILE A 194 19.51 1.99 -14.94
CA ILE A 194 18.19 2.01 -15.56
C ILE A 194 18.35 1.84 -17.06
N GLN A 195 17.54 1.00 -17.68
CA GLN A 195 17.44 0.90 -19.13
C GLN A 195 16.03 1.26 -19.60
N MET A 196 15.94 2.14 -20.58
CA MET A 196 14.69 2.44 -21.26
C MET A 196 14.31 1.27 -22.18
N ILE A 197 13.09 0.76 -22.02
CA ILE A 197 12.51 -0.24 -22.92
C ILE A 197 11.72 0.48 -24.00
N GLU A 198 10.76 1.29 -23.57
CA GLU A 198 9.77 1.91 -24.45
C GLU A 198 9.21 3.17 -23.81
N ARG A 199 8.83 4.15 -24.64
CA ARG A 199 8.12 5.36 -24.19
C ARG A 199 6.76 5.45 -24.86
N ARG A 200 5.75 5.82 -24.08
CA ARG A 200 4.40 6.10 -24.58
C ARG A 200 3.83 7.34 -23.89
N ASP A 201 3.57 8.37 -24.67
CA ASP A 201 2.99 9.63 -24.18
C ASP A 201 3.76 10.20 -22.96
N ASP A 202 3.10 10.31 -21.82
CA ASP A 202 3.64 10.79 -20.54
C ASP A 202 4.15 9.67 -19.62
N GLN A 203 4.23 8.43 -20.13
CA GLN A 203 4.69 7.25 -19.41
C GLN A 203 5.94 6.64 -20.02
N VAL A 204 6.74 5.99 -19.18
CA VAL A 204 7.94 5.25 -19.59
C VAL A 204 7.86 3.82 -19.07
N ASN A 205 8.23 2.86 -19.91
CA ASN A 205 8.52 1.51 -19.49
C ASN A 205 10.05 1.34 -19.38
N VAL A 206 10.51 1.08 -18.17
CA VAL A 206 11.93 0.90 -17.88
C VAL A 206 12.18 -0.38 -17.11
N ARG A 207 13.42 -0.86 -17.19
CA ARG A 207 13.94 -1.87 -16.29
C ARG A 207 15.14 -1.36 -15.51
N HIS A 208 15.37 -1.89 -14.33
CA HIS A 208 16.49 -1.49 -13.48
C HIS A 208 17.18 -2.67 -12.79
N ILE A 209 18.43 -2.44 -12.36
CA ILE A 209 19.12 -3.28 -11.39
C ILE A 209 19.32 -2.41 -10.15
N LEU A 210 18.78 -2.84 -9.01
CA LEU A 210 18.99 -2.21 -7.72
C LEU A 210 20.07 -2.96 -6.95
N MET A 211 21.03 -2.24 -6.38
CA MET A 211 22.01 -2.78 -5.45
C MET A 211 22.12 -1.88 -4.21
N LYS A 212 22.27 -2.50 -3.04
CA LYS A 212 22.39 -1.81 -1.75
C LYS A 212 23.78 -2.04 -1.17
N PRO A 213 24.35 -1.06 -0.45
CA PRO A 213 25.58 -1.28 0.29
C PRO A 213 25.42 -2.43 1.28
N SER A 214 26.33 -3.39 1.22
CA SER A 214 26.50 -4.35 2.31
C SER A 214 27.28 -3.69 3.45
N TYR A 215 27.07 -4.20 4.65
CA TYR A 215 27.71 -3.69 5.86
C TYR A 215 28.60 -4.77 6.45
N SER A 216 29.84 -4.43 6.78
CA SER A 216 30.72 -5.29 7.55
C SER A 216 30.22 -5.44 8.99
N PRO A 217 30.56 -6.54 9.69
CA PRO A 217 30.23 -6.71 11.10
C PRO A 217 30.63 -5.52 11.97
N ASP A 218 31.79 -4.89 11.70
CA ASP A 218 32.26 -3.71 12.45
C ASP A 218 31.37 -2.48 12.25
N GLN A 219 30.80 -2.30 11.05
CA GLN A 219 29.90 -1.18 10.75
C GLN A 219 28.55 -1.35 11.45
N LEU A 220 28.05 -2.57 11.45
CA LEU A 220 26.84 -2.93 12.18
C LEU A 220 27.06 -2.70 13.70
N LEU A 221 28.19 -3.17 14.23
CA LEU A 221 28.56 -3.01 15.64
C LEU A 221 28.72 -1.53 16.05
N LYS A 222 29.28 -0.67 15.20
CA LYS A 222 29.36 0.78 15.48
C LYS A 222 27.99 1.40 15.74
N SER A 223 26.99 1.01 14.95
CA SER A 223 25.62 1.52 15.08
C SER A 223 24.96 1.01 16.34
N GLN A 224 25.17 -0.28 16.64
CA GLN A 224 24.71 -0.92 17.86
C GLN A 224 25.30 -0.24 19.10
N ASN A 225 26.62 -0.03 19.15
CA ASN A 225 27.31 0.59 20.30
C ASN A 225 26.90 2.05 20.51
N LYS A 226 26.67 2.79 19.42
CA LYS A 226 26.19 4.17 19.50
C LYS A 226 24.78 4.22 20.09
N LEU A 227 23.88 3.35 19.64
CA LEU A 227 22.54 3.23 20.20
C LEU A 227 22.54 2.73 21.64
N ASP A 228 23.46 1.83 22.01
CA ASP A 228 23.59 1.37 23.39
C ASP A 228 23.96 2.54 24.31
N SER A 229 24.91 3.36 23.89
CA SER A 229 25.28 4.58 24.61
C SER A 229 24.08 5.53 24.76
N ILE A 230 23.31 5.74 23.70
CA ILE A 230 22.09 6.56 23.74
C ILE A 230 21.05 5.96 24.69
N ALA A 231 20.82 4.64 24.63
CA ALA A 231 19.89 3.95 25.52
C ALA A 231 20.33 4.10 26.99
N ASN A 232 21.62 4.01 27.29
CA ASN A 232 22.15 4.20 28.63
C ASN A 232 21.97 5.64 29.13
N PHE A 233 22.14 6.65 28.27
CA PHE A 233 21.82 8.04 28.64
C PHE A 233 20.34 8.23 28.96
N ILE A 234 19.45 7.51 28.26
CA ILE A 234 18.01 7.55 28.55
C ILE A 234 17.69 6.84 29.87
N ARG A 235 18.26 5.65 30.10
CA ARG A 235 18.06 4.87 31.34
C ARG A 235 18.58 5.57 32.59
N ASN A 236 19.63 6.38 32.44
CA ASN A 236 20.21 7.17 33.53
C ASN A 236 19.61 8.59 33.62
N ASP A 237 18.47 8.84 32.97
CA ASP A 237 17.76 10.12 32.97
C ASP A 237 18.60 11.34 32.51
N SER A 238 19.72 11.10 31.84
CA SER A 238 20.59 12.17 31.32
C SER A 238 19.96 12.87 30.12
N ILE A 239 19.11 12.16 29.37
CA ILE A 239 18.33 12.69 28.26
C ILE A 239 16.98 11.96 28.16
N THR A 240 15.90 12.67 27.82
CA THR A 240 14.62 12.01 27.56
C THR A 240 14.65 11.29 26.21
N PHE A 241 13.84 10.23 26.05
CA PHE A 241 13.72 9.53 24.77
C PHE A 241 13.33 10.48 23.62
N VAL A 242 12.42 11.41 23.89
CA VAL A 242 12.00 12.45 22.93
C VAL A 242 13.18 13.28 22.43
N ARG A 243 14.05 13.74 23.34
CA ARG A 243 15.25 14.50 22.98
C ARG A 243 16.27 13.63 22.25
N ALA A 244 16.46 12.40 22.71
CA ALA A 244 17.35 11.46 22.03
C ALA A 244 16.92 11.21 20.57
N ALA A 245 15.61 11.04 20.34
CA ALA A 245 15.07 10.93 19.00
C ALA A 245 15.35 12.18 18.17
N GLN A 246 15.06 13.38 18.71
CA GLN A 246 15.28 14.64 18.00
C GLN A 246 16.74 14.91 17.63
N PHE A 247 17.68 14.57 18.51
CA PHE A 247 19.11 14.83 18.29
C PHE A 247 19.84 13.74 17.51
N TYR A 248 19.50 12.47 17.73
CA TYR A 248 20.29 11.36 17.21
C TYR A 248 19.59 10.54 16.13
N SER A 249 18.25 10.52 16.09
CA SER A 249 17.54 9.71 15.10
C SER A 249 17.79 10.22 13.68
N GLU A 250 18.05 9.29 12.78
CA GLU A 250 18.20 9.52 11.35
C GLU A 250 16.88 9.27 10.59
N ASP A 251 15.85 8.74 11.27
CA ASP A 251 14.49 8.65 10.74
C ASP A 251 13.82 10.04 10.76
N LYS A 252 13.82 10.69 9.60
CA LYS A 252 13.26 12.04 9.42
C LYS A 252 11.77 12.14 9.76
N LYS A 253 10.99 11.06 9.59
CA LYS A 253 9.53 11.07 9.77
C LYS A 253 9.17 11.19 11.24
N THR A 254 9.90 10.47 12.09
CA THR A 254 9.59 10.39 13.53
C THR A 254 10.47 11.33 14.37
N ARG A 255 11.66 11.70 13.88
CA ARG A 255 12.65 12.53 14.60
C ARG A 255 12.05 13.78 15.24
N LEU A 256 11.37 14.63 14.46
CA LEU A 256 10.80 15.88 14.97
C LEU A 256 9.65 15.63 15.97
N GLY A 257 8.88 14.57 15.76
CA GLY A 257 7.82 14.10 16.66
C GLY A 257 8.33 13.38 17.92
N GLY A 258 9.63 13.46 18.23
CA GLY A 258 10.22 12.81 19.40
C GLY A 258 10.27 11.29 19.27
N GLY A 259 10.36 10.78 18.04
CA GLY A 259 10.38 9.36 17.74
C GLY A 259 9.01 8.71 17.67
N LEU A 260 7.90 9.44 17.86
CA LEU A 260 6.54 8.86 17.79
C LEU A 260 6.29 8.30 16.38
N VAL A 261 5.96 7.02 16.31
CA VAL A 261 5.64 6.36 15.04
C VAL A 261 4.16 6.54 14.73
N ILE A 262 3.85 6.93 13.49
CA ILE A 262 2.49 7.09 12.99
C ILE A 262 2.18 5.95 12.03
N ASN A 263 1.07 5.29 12.25
CA ASN A 263 0.55 4.22 11.42
C ASN A 263 0.09 4.80 10.07
N PRO A 264 0.74 4.45 8.95
CA PRO A 264 0.40 5.01 7.65
C PRO A 264 -0.98 4.55 7.14
N ASN A 265 -1.51 3.44 7.66
CA ASN A 265 -2.80 2.91 7.24
C ASN A 265 -3.97 3.62 7.94
N THR A 266 -3.79 4.03 9.20
CA THR A 266 -4.87 4.62 10.01
C THR A 266 -4.64 6.11 10.34
N ASN A 267 -3.45 6.64 10.09
CA ASN A 267 -2.99 7.97 10.52
C ASN A 267 -3.07 8.19 12.05
N THR A 268 -3.07 7.12 12.84
CA THR A 268 -2.99 7.17 14.31
C THR A 268 -1.60 6.75 14.79
N SER A 269 -1.31 6.86 16.08
CA SER A 269 -0.07 6.35 16.68
C SER A 269 -0.15 4.88 17.13
N LEU A 270 -1.29 4.23 16.92
CA LEU A 270 -1.57 2.88 17.40
C LEU A 270 -1.32 1.83 16.32
N PHE A 271 -0.69 0.74 16.72
CA PHE A 271 -0.36 -0.39 15.86
C PHE A 271 -0.83 -1.69 16.47
N GLU A 272 -1.51 -2.49 15.65
CA GLU A 272 -1.77 -3.90 15.95
C GLU A 272 -0.53 -4.74 15.61
N ARG A 273 -0.46 -5.96 16.17
CA ARG A 273 0.67 -6.88 15.95
C ARG A 273 0.99 -7.08 14.47
N GLU A 274 -0.03 -7.30 13.65
CA GLU A 274 0.09 -7.64 12.23
C GLU A 274 0.63 -6.48 11.39
N GLN A 275 0.60 -5.27 11.95
CA GLN A 275 1.04 -4.04 11.30
C GLN A 275 2.49 -3.68 11.65
N LEU A 276 3.11 -4.38 12.60
CA LEU A 276 4.48 -4.13 13.05
C LEU A 276 5.48 -5.00 12.26
N PRO A 277 6.67 -4.45 11.92
CA PRO A 277 7.76 -5.27 11.43
C PRO A 277 8.09 -6.41 12.42
N PRO A 278 8.39 -7.63 11.95
CA PRO A 278 8.60 -8.77 12.85
C PRO A 278 9.66 -8.51 13.94
N ALA A 279 10.80 -7.92 13.56
CA ALA A 279 11.89 -7.59 14.49
C ALA A 279 11.44 -6.63 15.60
N ASP A 280 10.61 -5.65 15.27
CA ASP A 280 10.08 -4.66 16.20
C ASP A 280 9.12 -5.34 17.19
N PHE A 281 8.19 -6.15 16.68
CA PHE A 281 7.24 -6.86 17.52
C PHE A 281 7.92 -7.79 18.55
N TYR A 282 8.99 -8.49 18.15
CA TYR A 282 9.76 -9.35 19.07
C TYR A 282 10.33 -8.59 20.28
N VAL A 283 10.66 -7.32 20.09
CA VAL A 283 11.15 -6.43 21.14
C VAL A 283 9.98 -5.83 21.92
N ILE A 284 9.00 -5.25 21.22
CA ILE A 284 7.82 -4.58 21.79
C ILE A 284 7.06 -5.49 22.75
N ARG A 285 6.82 -6.76 22.38
CA ARG A 285 6.03 -7.71 23.20
C ARG A 285 6.61 -7.99 24.59
N ASN A 286 7.91 -7.72 24.79
CA ASN A 286 8.62 -7.98 26.04
C ASN A 286 8.91 -6.71 26.83
N LEU A 287 8.63 -5.53 26.27
CA LEU A 287 8.89 -4.23 26.91
C LEU A 287 7.73 -3.78 27.78
N LYS A 288 8.05 -3.19 28.92
CA LYS A 288 7.09 -2.45 29.74
C LYS A 288 6.96 -1.01 29.24
N ILE A 289 5.84 -0.36 29.59
CA ILE A 289 5.63 1.07 29.31
C ILE A 289 6.76 1.87 29.97
N GLY A 290 7.40 2.75 29.18
CA GLY A 290 8.54 3.58 29.58
C GLY A 290 9.90 2.88 29.56
N GLU A 291 9.95 1.55 29.41
CA GLU A 291 11.21 0.81 29.28
C GLU A 291 11.87 1.08 27.92
N VAL A 292 13.21 1.14 27.90
CA VAL A 292 13.99 1.34 26.67
C VAL A 292 14.69 0.05 26.28
N SER A 293 14.42 -0.44 25.07
CA SER A 293 15.01 -1.66 24.54
C SER A 293 16.53 -1.61 24.45
N ALA A 294 17.15 -2.80 24.41
CA ALA A 294 18.48 -2.92 23.84
C ALA A 294 18.45 -2.54 22.35
N PRO A 295 19.59 -2.10 21.76
CA PRO A 295 19.67 -1.88 20.32
C PRO A 295 19.48 -3.17 19.54
N PHE A 296 18.69 -3.12 18.48
CA PHE A 296 18.43 -4.27 17.62
C PHE A 296 18.36 -3.87 16.15
N GLU A 297 18.57 -4.84 15.27
CA GLU A 297 18.46 -4.68 13.83
C GLU A 297 17.00 -4.78 13.37
N SER A 298 16.60 -3.91 12.45
CA SER A 298 15.30 -3.96 11.77
C SER A 298 15.42 -3.48 10.32
N ARG A 299 14.28 -3.23 9.67
CA ARG A 299 14.19 -2.69 8.32
C ARG A 299 13.33 -1.43 8.30
N ASP A 300 13.72 -0.45 7.50
CA ASP A 300 12.84 0.67 7.17
C ASP A 300 11.82 0.27 6.08
N GLU A 301 10.96 1.21 5.69
CA GLU A 301 9.93 1.01 4.66
C GLU A 301 10.49 0.69 3.26
N HIS A 302 11.77 1.00 3.02
CA HIS A 302 12.50 0.70 1.78
C HIS A 302 13.31 -0.59 1.90
N ALA A 303 13.13 -1.35 2.98
CA ALA A 303 13.86 -2.54 3.33
C ALA A 303 15.38 -2.32 3.49
N ASN A 304 15.81 -1.11 3.86
CA ASN A 304 17.19 -0.85 4.25
C ASN A 304 17.43 -1.37 5.67
N VAL A 305 18.64 -1.90 5.92
CA VAL A 305 19.06 -2.30 7.26
C VAL A 305 19.17 -1.06 8.14
N VAL A 306 18.51 -1.09 9.29
CA VAL A 306 18.61 -0.04 10.32
C VAL A 306 18.83 -0.67 11.68
N TYR A 307 19.48 0.05 12.57
CA TYR A 307 19.51 -0.28 13.99
C TYR A 307 18.65 0.71 14.73
N LYS A 308 17.94 0.24 15.76
CA LYS A 308 17.11 1.11 16.57
C LYS A 308 16.98 0.67 18.01
N ILE A 309 16.53 1.62 18.82
CA ILE A 309 15.98 1.39 20.15
C ILE A 309 14.54 1.87 20.17
N ILE A 310 13.70 1.19 20.96
CA ILE A 310 12.28 1.48 21.08
C ILE A 310 11.92 1.68 22.55
N THR A 311 10.93 2.53 22.80
CA THR A 311 10.21 2.58 24.08
C THR A 311 8.70 2.57 23.84
N ILE A 312 7.95 1.89 24.71
CA ILE A 312 6.49 1.85 24.66
C ILE A 312 5.93 3.03 25.45
N THR A 313 5.06 3.82 24.84
CA THR A 313 4.37 4.92 25.51
C THR A 313 2.99 4.53 26.00
N ARG A 314 2.31 3.63 25.28
CA ARG A 314 0.98 3.14 25.63
C ARG A 314 0.77 1.72 25.12
N ILE A 315 0.14 0.88 25.93
CA ILE A 315 -0.42 -0.41 25.52
C ILE A 315 -1.91 -0.33 25.73
N VAL A 316 -2.69 -0.58 24.69
CA VAL A 316 -4.15 -0.68 24.76
C VAL A 316 -4.49 -2.16 24.68
N PRO A 317 -4.94 -2.80 25.77
CA PRO A 317 -5.29 -4.21 25.76
C PRO A 317 -6.40 -4.51 24.74
N GLN A 318 -6.53 -5.77 24.35
CA GLN A 318 -7.67 -6.22 23.56
C GLN A 318 -8.99 -5.83 24.24
N HIS A 319 -9.89 -5.21 23.49
CA HIS A 319 -11.15 -4.72 24.02
C HIS A 319 -12.24 -4.68 22.94
N LYS A 320 -13.48 -4.42 23.36
CA LYS A 320 -14.58 -4.12 22.42
C LYS A 320 -14.50 -2.64 22.04
N ALA A 321 -14.71 -2.34 20.75
CA ALA A 321 -14.58 -0.98 20.24
C ALA A 321 -15.36 0.03 21.09
N ASN A 322 -14.72 1.15 21.42
CA ASN A 322 -15.26 2.16 22.31
C ASN A 322 -14.99 3.59 21.82
N LEU A 323 -15.80 4.55 22.24
CA LEU A 323 -15.73 5.94 21.73
C LEU A 323 -14.47 6.71 22.16
N ASN A 324 -13.74 6.25 23.19
CA ASN A 324 -12.55 6.94 23.67
C ASN A 324 -11.31 6.55 22.86
N ASP A 325 -11.14 5.26 22.61
CA ASP A 325 -9.94 4.73 21.93
C ASP A 325 -10.16 4.55 20.41
N ASP A 326 -11.39 4.22 19.99
CA ASP A 326 -11.70 3.76 18.62
C ASP A 326 -12.66 4.68 17.87
N TYR A 327 -12.70 5.97 18.22
CA TYR A 327 -13.63 6.92 17.62
C TYR A 327 -13.58 6.91 16.07
N ALA A 328 -12.39 6.83 15.48
CA ALA A 328 -12.22 6.77 14.02
C ALA A 328 -12.89 5.53 13.40
N ILE A 329 -12.73 4.37 14.03
CA ILE A 329 -13.35 3.11 13.57
C ILE A 329 -14.87 3.23 13.64
N ILE A 330 -15.40 3.74 14.77
CA ILE A 330 -16.84 3.90 14.96
C ILE A 330 -17.39 4.97 14.00
N GLN A 331 -16.64 6.03 13.73
CA GLN A 331 -16.99 7.06 12.76
C GLN A 331 -17.11 6.47 11.35
N ASP A 332 -16.16 5.64 10.94
CA ASP A 332 -16.18 4.97 9.64
C ASP A 332 -17.35 3.98 9.53
N MET A 333 -17.61 3.19 10.58
CA MET A 333 -18.79 2.33 10.64
C MET A 333 -20.09 3.13 10.54
N THR A 334 -20.19 4.25 11.26
CA THR A 334 -21.35 5.16 11.20
C THR A 334 -21.52 5.71 9.79
N LYS A 335 -20.42 6.13 9.15
CA LYS A 335 -20.43 6.67 7.78
C LYS A 335 -20.88 5.62 6.79
N MET A 336 -20.35 4.39 6.86
CA MET A 336 -20.76 3.28 5.99
C MET A 336 -22.25 2.97 6.15
N ASN A 337 -22.75 2.90 7.39
CA ASN A 337 -24.16 2.68 7.65
C ASN A 337 -25.04 3.82 7.08
N LYS A 338 -24.67 5.08 7.31
CA LYS A 338 -25.38 6.24 6.75
C LYS A 338 -25.35 6.27 5.21
N GLN A 339 -24.20 5.92 4.60
CA GLN A 339 -24.09 5.80 3.14
C GLN A 339 -25.03 4.74 2.60
N GLN A 340 -25.14 3.59 3.27
CA GLN A 340 -26.08 2.54 2.91
C GLN A 340 -27.53 3.05 3.00
N GLU A 341 -27.92 3.72 4.08
CA GLU A 341 -29.27 4.28 4.22
C GLU A 341 -29.60 5.31 3.13
N VAL A 342 -28.68 6.24 2.86
CA VAL A 342 -28.82 7.24 1.80
C VAL A 342 -28.98 6.56 0.44
N PHE A 343 -28.17 5.54 0.16
CA PHE A 343 -28.27 4.79 -1.09
C PHE A 343 -29.61 4.06 -1.22
N LEU A 344 -30.08 3.38 -0.18
CA LEU A 344 -31.37 2.68 -0.20
C LEU A 344 -32.54 3.65 -0.38
N ASN A 345 -32.50 4.82 0.27
CA ASN A 345 -33.50 5.87 0.09
C ASN A 345 -33.48 6.44 -1.34
N TRP A 346 -32.29 6.63 -1.91
CA TRP A 346 -32.15 7.01 -3.31
C TRP A 346 -32.75 5.95 -4.24
N VAL A 347 -32.46 4.66 -4.02
CA VAL A 347 -33.05 3.55 -4.80
C VAL A 347 -34.57 3.59 -4.74
N LYS A 348 -35.16 3.69 -3.53
CA LYS A 348 -36.62 3.80 -3.35
C LYS A 348 -37.21 4.99 -4.10
N SER A 349 -36.55 6.15 -4.06
CA SER A 349 -37.01 7.34 -4.80
C SER A 349 -37.03 7.11 -6.32
N ARG A 350 -36.00 6.41 -6.85
CA ARG A 350 -35.89 6.11 -8.29
C ARG A 350 -36.82 4.99 -8.75
N LEU A 351 -37.15 4.02 -7.89
CA LEU A 351 -38.15 2.97 -8.18
C LEU A 351 -39.53 3.58 -8.51
N ASN A 352 -39.88 4.69 -7.84
CA ASN A 352 -41.15 5.37 -8.09
C ASN A 352 -41.18 6.07 -9.46
N SER A 353 -40.08 6.71 -9.85
CA SER A 353 -39.99 7.49 -11.10
C SER A 353 -39.56 6.68 -12.33
N THR A 354 -39.04 5.46 -12.15
CA THR A 354 -38.54 4.62 -13.25
C THR A 354 -39.59 3.58 -13.66
N TYR A 355 -39.79 3.41 -14.96
CA TYR A 355 -40.58 2.31 -15.49
C TYR A 355 -39.79 1.00 -15.39
N ILE A 356 -40.34 0.02 -14.67
CA ILE A 356 -39.72 -1.28 -14.45
C ILE A 356 -40.73 -2.34 -14.85
N ARG A 357 -40.32 -3.24 -15.75
CA ARG A 357 -41.10 -4.41 -16.15
C ARG A 357 -40.37 -5.66 -15.71
N ILE A 358 -40.95 -6.38 -14.75
CA ILE A 358 -40.44 -7.69 -14.31
C ILE A 358 -41.17 -8.77 -15.09
N ASP A 359 -40.41 -9.73 -15.62
CA ASP A 359 -41.01 -10.87 -16.32
C ASP A 359 -41.93 -11.66 -15.36
N PRO A 360 -43.13 -12.08 -15.80
CA PRO A 360 -44.10 -12.77 -14.93
C PRO A 360 -43.54 -13.97 -14.16
N SER A 361 -42.55 -14.67 -14.70
CA SER A 361 -41.90 -15.82 -14.04
C SER A 361 -41.20 -15.48 -12.73
N TYR A 362 -40.79 -14.22 -12.52
CA TYR A 362 -40.10 -13.76 -11.32
C TYR A 362 -41.00 -13.00 -10.32
N ARG A 363 -42.32 -12.92 -10.57
CA ARG A 363 -43.24 -12.16 -9.70
C ARG A 363 -43.37 -12.71 -8.28
N ASN A 364 -43.15 -14.01 -8.11
CA ASN A 364 -43.23 -14.68 -6.80
C ASN A 364 -41.88 -14.76 -6.08
N CYS A 365 -40.83 -14.13 -6.62
CA CYS A 365 -39.53 -14.05 -5.94
C CYS A 365 -39.59 -13.06 -4.79
N SER A 366 -38.84 -13.34 -3.73
CA SER A 366 -38.58 -12.39 -2.65
C SER A 366 -37.55 -11.36 -3.11
N PHE A 367 -37.87 -10.08 -2.97
CA PHE A 367 -36.96 -8.97 -3.27
C PHE A 367 -36.58 -8.25 -1.97
N ASP A 368 -35.32 -7.83 -1.86
CA ASP A 368 -34.80 -7.13 -0.67
C ASP A 368 -35.40 -5.73 -0.45
N LEU A 369 -35.98 -5.15 -1.50
CA LEU A 369 -36.68 -3.86 -1.46
C LEU A 369 -38.09 -4.02 -1.98
N GLU A 370 -39.04 -3.33 -1.37
CA GLU A 370 -40.41 -3.27 -1.88
C GLU A 370 -40.49 -2.33 -3.09
N GLY A 371 -41.47 -2.56 -3.98
CA GLY A 371 -41.75 -1.69 -5.14
C GLY A 371 -41.12 -2.09 -6.47
N TRP A 372 -40.45 -3.25 -6.54
CA TRP A 372 -39.93 -3.82 -7.79
C TRP A 372 -41.03 -4.38 -8.71
N VAL A 373 -42.02 -5.05 -8.13
CA VAL A 373 -43.22 -5.52 -8.82
C VAL A 373 -44.32 -4.48 -8.58
N LYS A 374 -44.75 -3.81 -9.66
CA LYS A 374 -45.87 -2.87 -9.65
C LYS A 374 -47.15 -3.56 -10.12
#